data_AF-A0A7S3FNB0-F1
#
_entry.id   AF-A0A7S3FNB0-F1
#
_cell.length_a   1.000
_cell.length_b   1.000
_cell.length_c   1.000
_cell.angle_alpha   90.00
_cell.angle_beta   90.00
_cell.angle_gamma   90.00
#
_symmetry.space_group_name_H-M   'P 1'
#
loop_
_entity.id
_entity.type
_entity.pdbx_description
1 polymer ?
#
loop_
_entity_poly.entity_id
_entity_poly.type
_entity_poly.pdbx_seq_one_letter_code
_entity_poly.pdbx_strand_id
1 'polypeptide(L)'
;RHARAAAPRRAQASAASAGSQAFAVSVAGEKGTESFRLFYEDGAGKRVSPWHDIPLYPAGKENPEVLSFICEIPKETKAKMEVATDELATPIKQDTKKGKLRDYPYNIHWNYGMLPQTWEDPSHKNEA
;
A
#
# COMPACT_ATOMS: atom_id res chain seq x y z
N ARG A 1 -34.28 53.06 22.96
CA ARG A 1 -33.34 52.12 23.63
C ARG A 1 -34.10 50.79 23.71
N HIS A 2 -33.77 49.68 23.07
CA HIS A 2 -32.49 49.09 22.69
C HIS A 2 -32.68 48.21 21.44
N ALA A 3 -31.82 48.34 20.43
CA ALA A 3 -31.71 47.35 19.35
C ALA A 3 -30.68 46.29 19.78
N ARG A 4 -31.06 45.01 19.75
CA ARG A 4 -30.18 43.89 20.14
C ARG A 4 -29.37 43.49 18.91
N ALA A 5 -28.07 43.80 18.92
CA ALA A 5 -27.15 43.40 17.85
C ALA A 5 -26.98 41.87 17.87
N ALA A 6 -27.17 41.24 16.71
CA ALA A 6 -26.89 39.82 16.52
C ALA A 6 -25.38 39.61 16.35
N ALA A 7 -24.81 38.70 17.16
CA ALA A 7 -23.39 38.33 17.09
C ALA A 7 -23.08 37.55 15.81
N PRO A 8 -21.86 37.70 15.23
CA PRO A 8 -21.50 36.98 14.02
C PRO A 8 -21.33 35.49 14.33
N ARG A 9 -21.98 34.64 13.52
CA ARG A 9 -21.73 33.20 13.53
C ARG A 9 -20.32 32.95 13.03
N ARG A 10 -19.44 32.48 13.91
CA ARG A 10 -18.11 31.97 13.55
C ARG A 10 -18.31 30.78 12.62
N ALA A 11 -17.93 30.92 11.36
CA ALA A 11 -17.85 29.80 10.44
C ALA A 11 -16.83 28.81 11.01
N GLN A 12 -17.29 27.62 11.39
CA GLN A 12 -16.40 26.50 11.65
C GLN A 12 -15.81 26.10 10.30
N ALA A 13 -14.50 26.27 10.14
CA ALA A 13 -13.78 25.64 9.04
C ALA A 13 -13.93 24.13 9.23
N SER A 14 -14.56 23.49 8.24
CA SER A 14 -14.51 22.04 8.08
C SER A 14 -13.03 21.66 7.94
N ALA A 15 -12.48 20.99 8.95
CA ALA A 15 -11.25 20.25 8.76
C ALA A 15 -11.58 19.20 7.70
N ALA A 16 -10.99 19.34 6.51
CA ALA A 16 -11.01 18.27 5.52
C ALA A 16 -10.57 17.00 6.27
N SER A 17 -11.41 15.96 6.28
CA SER A 17 -10.90 14.66 6.67
C SER A 17 -9.70 14.41 5.76
N ALA A 18 -8.56 14.02 6.34
CA ALA A 18 -7.43 13.56 5.56
C ALA A 18 -7.93 12.36 4.75
N GLY A 19 -8.39 12.62 3.53
CA GLY A 19 -9.00 11.63 2.67
C GLY A 19 -7.94 10.57 2.43
N SER A 20 -8.30 9.31 2.68
CA SER A 20 -7.50 8.17 2.24
C SER A 20 -7.09 8.42 0.79
N GLN A 21 -5.78 8.55 0.54
CA GLN A 21 -5.26 8.79 -0.79
C GLN A 21 -5.62 7.56 -1.63
N ALA A 22 -6.47 7.75 -2.64
CA ALA A 22 -6.87 6.65 -3.51
C ALA A 22 -5.69 6.29 -4.42
N PHE A 23 -5.29 5.02 -4.38
CA PHE A 23 -4.30 4.45 -5.29
C PHE A 23 -5.01 3.55 -6.31
N ALA A 24 -4.60 3.64 -7.56
CA ALA A 24 -5.01 2.73 -8.63
C ALA A 24 -3.91 1.70 -8.90
N VAL A 25 -4.30 0.57 -9.50
CA VAL A 25 -3.37 -0.47 -9.94
C VAL A 25 -3.46 -0.61 -11.45
N SER A 26 -2.33 -0.53 -12.14
CA SER A 26 -2.22 -0.80 -13.57
C SER A 26 -1.43 -2.09 -13.82
N VAL A 27 -1.84 -2.84 -14.83
CA VAL A 27 -1.27 -4.14 -15.18
C VAL A 27 -0.33 -3.97 -16.36
N ALA A 28 0.83 -4.63 -16.31
CA ALA A 28 1.72 -4.79 -17.45
C ALA A 28 2.13 -6.27 -17.60
N GLY A 29 2.39 -6.68 -18.84
CA GLY A 29 2.71 -8.07 -19.17
C GLY A 29 1.51 -9.01 -19.05
N GLU A 30 1.77 -10.30 -19.23
CA GLU A 30 0.73 -11.34 -19.25
C GLU A 30 0.74 -12.14 -17.93
N LYS A 31 -0.44 -12.28 -17.31
CA LYS A 31 -0.60 -13.06 -16.07
C LYS A 31 -0.11 -14.50 -16.25
N GLY A 32 0.66 -15.00 -15.29
CA GLY A 32 1.25 -16.33 -15.37
C GLY A 32 2.52 -16.40 -16.22
N THR A 33 3.13 -15.24 -16.50
CA THR A 33 4.46 -15.13 -17.10
C THR A 33 5.39 -14.28 -16.23
N GLU A 34 6.71 -14.39 -16.45
CA GLU A 34 7.71 -13.58 -15.74
C GLU A 34 7.61 -12.08 -16.06
N SER A 35 6.88 -11.70 -17.12
CA SER A 35 6.67 -10.30 -17.51
C SER A 35 5.56 -9.61 -16.72
N PHE A 36 4.73 -10.37 -15.98
CA PHE A 36 3.58 -9.82 -15.28
C PHE A 36 4.00 -8.86 -14.15
N ARG A 37 3.46 -7.65 -14.17
CA ARG A 37 3.68 -6.61 -13.15
C ARG A 37 2.38 -5.91 -12.80
N LEU A 38 2.22 -5.59 -11.52
CA LEU A 38 1.19 -4.67 -11.03
C LEU A 38 1.89 -3.42 -10.51
N PHE A 39 1.62 -2.29 -11.16
CA PHE A 39 2.12 -0.98 -10.76
C PHE A 39 1.07 -0.22 -9.98
N TYR A 40 1.50 0.60 -9.04
CA TYR A 40 0.63 1.52 -8.31
C TYR A 40 0.71 2.92 -8.91
N GLU A 41 -0.42 3.60 -8.94
CA GLU A 41 -0.56 4.97 -9.43
C GLU A 41 -1.32 5.80 -8.41
N ASP A 42 -0.86 7.03 -8.15
CA ASP A 42 -1.54 7.96 -7.25
C ASP A 42 -2.77 8.60 -7.92
N GLY A 43 -3.49 9.45 -7.18
CA GLY A 43 -4.67 10.16 -7.70
C GLY A 43 -4.39 11.12 -8.86
N ALA A 44 -3.13 11.42 -9.17
CA ALA A 44 -2.71 12.20 -10.33
C ALA A 44 -2.28 11.31 -11.52
N GLY A 45 -2.36 9.99 -11.39
CA GLY A 45 -1.92 9.01 -12.39
C GLY A 45 -0.39 8.84 -12.42
N LYS A 46 0.35 9.38 -11.45
CA LYS A 46 1.79 9.20 -11.37
C LYS A 46 2.09 7.82 -10.79
N ARG A 47 3.02 7.10 -11.41
CA ARG A 47 3.53 5.82 -10.90
C ARG A 47 4.26 6.03 -9.57
N VAL A 48 3.92 5.19 -8.60
CA VAL A 48 4.45 5.23 -7.23
C VAL A 48 4.92 3.85 -6.79
N SER A 49 5.88 3.83 -5.87
CA SER A 49 6.37 2.64 -5.20
C SER A 49 5.40 2.23 -4.10
N PRO A 50 4.81 1.02 -4.13
CA PRO A 50 4.05 0.51 -2.99
C PRO A 50 4.91 0.31 -1.74
N TRP A 51 6.24 0.23 -1.87
CA TRP A 51 7.13 0.15 -0.72
C TRP A 51 7.41 1.53 -0.10
N HIS A 52 7.78 2.51 -0.92
CA HIS A 52 8.33 3.77 -0.40
C HIS A 52 7.30 4.91 -0.32
N ASP A 53 6.37 4.96 -1.28
CA ASP A 53 5.51 6.14 -1.48
C ASP A 53 4.13 6.01 -0.80
N ILE A 54 3.64 4.79 -0.58
CA ILE A 54 2.40 4.57 0.17
C ILE A 54 2.68 4.77 1.67
N PRO A 55 1.95 5.65 2.37
CA PRO A 55 2.22 5.93 3.78
C PRO A 55 1.89 4.72 4.66
N LEU A 56 2.79 4.35 5.58
CA LEU A 56 2.51 3.34 6.60
C LEU A 56 1.32 3.75 7.48
N TYR A 57 1.26 5.02 7.88
CA TYR A 57 0.23 5.59 8.72
C TYR A 57 -0.66 6.54 7.89
N PRO A 58 -1.75 6.05 7.27
CA PRO A 58 -2.58 6.85 6.38
C PRO A 58 -3.30 8.00 7.11
N ALA A 59 -3.54 7.88 8.42
CA ALA A 59 -4.11 8.92 9.27
C ALA A 59 -3.03 9.82 9.94
N GLY A 60 -1.76 9.65 9.58
CA GLY A 60 -0.61 10.31 10.20
C GLY A 60 -0.04 9.52 11.38
N LYS A 61 1.25 9.74 11.66
CA LYS A 61 2.01 8.99 12.70
C LYS A 61 1.46 9.18 14.13
N GLU A 62 0.75 10.28 14.37
CA GLU A 62 0.11 10.59 15.65
C GLU A 62 -1.10 9.68 15.95
N ASN A 63 -1.63 8.96 14.95
CA ASN A 63 -2.72 8.00 15.10
C ASN A 63 -2.30 6.61 14.57
N PRO A 64 -1.53 5.84 15.35
CA PRO A 64 -0.92 4.58 14.90
C PRO A 64 -1.89 3.38 14.86
N GLU A 65 -3.17 3.57 15.19
CA GLU A 65 -4.15 2.47 15.27
C GLU A 65 -4.51 1.89 13.90
N VAL A 66 -4.29 2.65 12.82
CA VAL A 66 -4.58 2.25 11.44
C VAL A 66 -3.30 2.25 10.63
N LEU A 67 -3.02 1.12 9.99
CA LEU A 67 -1.88 0.93 9.09
C LEU A 67 -2.36 0.66 7.66
N SER A 68 -1.61 1.15 6.70
CA SER A 68 -1.72 0.68 5.31
C SER A 68 -1.19 -0.74 5.21
N PHE A 69 -1.89 -1.59 4.45
CA PHE A 69 -1.48 -2.96 4.16
C PHE A 69 -1.53 -3.18 2.64
N ILE A 70 -0.42 -3.63 2.07
CA ILE A 70 -0.32 -3.97 0.65
C ILE A 70 -0.55 -5.46 0.52
N CYS A 71 -1.70 -5.86 -0.03
CA CYS A 71 -2.02 -7.26 -0.29
C CYS A 71 -1.25 -7.74 -1.53
N GLU A 72 -0.37 -8.72 -1.36
CA GLU A 72 0.39 -9.34 -2.45
C GLU A 72 -0.30 -10.63 -2.91
N ILE A 73 -0.69 -11.47 -1.95
CA ILE A 73 -1.33 -12.78 -2.19
C ILE A 73 -2.73 -12.74 -1.59
N PRO A 74 -3.77 -12.60 -2.43
CA PRO A 74 -5.15 -12.64 -1.96
C PRO A 74 -5.48 -13.98 -1.29
N LYS A 75 -6.38 -13.92 -0.31
CA LYS A 75 -6.95 -15.11 0.35
C LYS A 75 -7.48 -16.12 -0.69
N GLU A 76 -7.27 -17.40 -0.40
CA GLU A 76 -7.59 -18.55 -1.26
C GLU A 76 -6.85 -18.55 -2.62
N THR A 77 -5.67 -17.92 -2.69
CA THR A 77 -4.78 -18.02 -3.85
C THR A 77 -3.39 -18.53 -3.44
N LYS A 78 -2.58 -18.96 -4.41
CA LYS A 78 -1.29 -19.61 -4.15
C LYS A 78 -0.10 -19.06 -4.94
N ALA A 79 -0.33 -18.17 -5.91
CA ALA A 79 0.76 -17.54 -6.66
C ALA A 79 1.58 -16.71 -5.67
N LYS A 80 2.88 -17.00 -5.53
CA LYS A 80 3.75 -16.25 -4.62
C LYS A 80 4.08 -14.91 -5.26
N MET A 81 3.19 -13.94 -5.08
CA MET A 81 3.40 -12.56 -5.48
C MET A 81 4.20 -11.82 -4.41
N GLU A 82 5.00 -10.85 -4.82
CA GLU A 82 5.83 -10.03 -3.94
C GLU A 82 6.14 -8.68 -4.58
N VAL A 83 6.37 -7.66 -3.76
CA VAL A 83 6.94 -6.40 -4.20
C VAL A 83 8.38 -6.62 -4.67
N ALA A 84 8.67 -6.17 -5.89
CA ALA A 84 9.97 -6.26 -6.53
C ALA A 84 10.92 -5.18 -5.97
N THR A 85 11.55 -5.45 -4.84
CA THR A 85 12.48 -4.52 -4.16
C THR A 85 13.72 -4.17 -4.98
N ASP A 86 13.98 -4.91 -6.05
CA ASP A 86 15.08 -4.77 -7.01
C ASP A 86 14.68 -4.01 -8.29
N GLU A 87 13.41 -3.63 -8.45
CA GLU A 87 12.90 -2.95 -9.65
C GLU A 87 12.44 -1.51 -9.36
N LEU A 88 12.55 -0.63 -10.38
CA LEU A 88 12.09 0.74 -10.27
C LEU A 88 10.58 0.82 -9.99
N ALA A 89 10.18 1.70 -9.07
CA ALA A 89 8.82 1.83 -8.58
C ALA A 89 8.24 0.54 -7.95
N THR A 90 9.09 -0.44 -7.65
CA THR A 90 8.81 -1.64 -6.86
C THR A 90 7.44 -2.27 -7.14
N PRO A 91 7.10 -2.61 -8.40
CA PRO A 91 5.82 -3.25 -8.72
C PRO A 91 5.66 -4.59 -8.01
N ILE A 92 4.43 -5.11 -7.92
CA ILE A 92 4.21 -6.49 -7.51
C ILE A 92 4.48 -7.41 -8.71
N LYS A 93 5.30 -8.44 -8.51
CA LYS A 93 5.61 -9.50 -9.46
C LYS A 93 5.41 -10.87 -8.82
N GLN A 94 5.40 -11.94 -9.62
CA GLN A 94 5.44 -13.29 -9.06
C GLN A 94 6.90 -13.73 -8.85
N ASP A 95 7.21 -14.27 -7.67
CA ASP A 95 8.52 -14.84 -7.33
C ASP A 95 8.90 -15.95 -8.32
N THR A 96 10.19 -16.07 -8.60
CA THR A 96 10.74 -17.12 -9.45
C THR A 96 11.72 -17.98 -8.68
N LYS A 97 11.64 -19.30 -8.88
CA LYS A 97 12.59 -20.26 -8.31
C LYS A 97 13.05 -21.20 -9.39
N LYS A 98 14.36 -21.17 -9.68
CA LYS A 98 14.99 -21.96 -10.75
C LYS A 98 14.38 -21.68 -12.14
N GLY A 99 14.13 -20.40 -12.45
CA GLY A 99 13.59 -19.96 -13.75
C GLY A 99 12.14 -20.38 -14.01
N LYS A 100 11.36 -20.60 -12.94
CA LYS A 100 9.93 -20.89 -13.01
C LYS A 100 9.19 -20.05 -11.99
N LEU A 101 7.99 -19.59 -12.36
CA LEU A 101 7.08 -18.93 -11.45
C LEU A 101 6.75 -19.84 -10.27
N ARG A 102 6.74 -19.26 -9.08
CA ARG A 102 6.58 -19.99 -7.83
C ARG A 102 5.15 -19.88 -7.33
N ASP A 103 4.61 -21.05 -7.00
CA ASP A 103 3.38 -21.19 -6.23
C ASP A 103 3.69 -21.81 -4.87
N TYR A 104 2.86 -21.51 -3.88
CA TYR A 104 2.76 -22.31 -2.67
C TYR A 104 2.12 -23.67 -2.96
N PRO A 105 2.49 -24.73 -2.22
CA PRO A 105 1.90 -26.06 -2.40
C PRO A 105 0.42 -26.13 -1.97
N TYR A 106 -0.07 -25.12 -1.26
CA TYR A 106 -1.46 -24.94 -0.83
C TYR A 106 -1.88 -23.48 -1.00
N ASN A 107 -3.18 -23.21 -0.95
CA ASN A 107 -3.70 -21.85 -0.94
C ASN A 107 -3.35 -21.15 0.37
N ILE A 108 -3.07 -19.86 0.28
CA ILE A 108 -2.95 -19.01 1.46
C ILE A 108 -4.35 -18.66 1.94
N HIS A 109 -4.70 -19.08 3.16
CA HIS A 109 -6.06 -18.93 3.70
C HIS A 109 -6.39 -17.52 4.22
N TRP A 110 -5.48 -16.56 4.01
CA TRP A 110 -5.60 -15.16 4.42
C TRP A 110 -5.04 -14.24 3.33
N ASN A 111 -5.34 -12.94 3.43
CA ASN A 111 -4.63 -11.96 2.62
C ASN A 111 -3.22 -11.82 3.20
N TYR A 112 -2.21 -12.00 2.36
CA TYR A 112 -0.81 -11.94 2.74
C TYR A 112 -0.10 -10.84 1.96
N GLY A 113 0.85 -10.16 2.58
CA GLY A 113 1.56 -9.06 1.98
C GLY A 113 2.42 -8.32 2.98
N MET A 114 2.55 -7.00 2.81
CA MET A 114 3.53 -6.20 3.57
C MET A 114 2.98 -4.87 4.08
N LEU A 115 3.67 -4.32 5.07
CA LEU A 115 3.47 -2.96 5.55
C LEU A 115 4.46 -2.03 4.82
N PRO A 116 3.98 -0.98 4.13
CA PRO A 116 4.87 -0.10 3.38
C PRO A 116 5.75 0.71 4.33
N GLN A 117 6.84 1.28 3.81
CA GLN A 117 7.83 2.06 4.57
C GLN A 117 8.45 1.32 5.76
N THR A 118 8.45 -0.01 5.73
CA THR A 118 9.17 -0.86 6.69
C THR A 118 10.32 -1.59 5.99
N TRP A 119 11.36 -1.92 6.75
CA TRP A 119 12.49 -2.72 6.27
C TRP A 119 13.07 -3.48 7.46
N GLU A 120 13.07 -4.80 7.37
CA GLU A 120 13.84 -5.64 8.31
C GLU A 120 15.30 -5.61 7.86
N ASP A 121 16.10 -4.76 8.52
CA ASP A 121 17.52 -4.56 8.22
C ASP A 121 18.29 -5.88 8.37
N PRO A 122 18.88 -6.43 7.29
CA PRO A 122 19.63 -7.69 7.34
C PRO A 122 20.87 -7.66 8.24
N SER A 123 21.38 -6.47 8.57
CA SER A 123 22.51 -6.28 9.47
C SER A 123 22.11 -6.25 10.96
N HIS A 124 20.82 -6.05 11.23
CA HIS A 124 20.27 -6.07 12.58
C HIS A 124 19.91 -7.50 13.00
N LYS A 125 20.28 -7.87 14.23
CA LYS A 125 19.86 -9.14 14.84
C LYS A 125 18.74 -8.85 15.82
N ASN A 126 17.57 -9.43 15.58
CA ASN A 126 16.46 -9.34 16.52
C ASN A 126 16.83 -10.04 17.83
N GLU A 127 16.43 -9.42 18.95
CA GLU A 127 16.48 -10.07 20.26
C GLU A 127 15.40 -11.17 20.32
N ALA A 128 15.72 -12.27 20.99
CA ALA A 128 14.89 -13.48 21.04
C ALA A 128 13.88 -13.46 22.20
#